data_AF-A0A7Y2UQH2-F1
#
_entry.id   AF-A0A7Y2UQH2-F1
#
_cell.length_a   1.000
_cell.length_b   1.000
_cell.length_c   1.000
_cell.angle_alpha   90.00
_cell.angle_beta   90.00
_cell.angle_gamma   90.00
#
_symmetry.space_group_name_H-M   'P 1'
#
loop_
_entity.id
_entity.type
_entity.pdbx_description
1 polymer ?
#
loop_
_entity_poly.entity_id
_entity_poly.type
_entity_poly.pdbx_seq_one_letter_code
_entity_poly.pdbx_strand_id
1 'polypeptide(L)' 'MLLSAQRLCKSFTLGEETLSVIEDMSLSVDHGEFVAIMGTSGSGKSTLMHIFGVLSQPDSG' A
#
# COMPACT_ATOMS: atom_id res chain seq x y z
N MET A 1 -10.45 12.97 -8.53
CA MET A 1 -9.51 12.20 -7.68
C MET A 1 -10.00 12.17 -6.24
N LEU A 2 -10.40 10.99 -5.76
CA LEU A 2 -10.82 10.76 -4.37
C LEU A 2 -9.66 10.23 -3.52
N LEU A 3 -8.83 9.35 -4.11
CA LEU A 3 -7.67 8.74 -3.45
C LEU A 3 -6.46 8.80 -4.40
N SER A 4 -5.29 9.13 -3.85
CA SER A 4 -4.02 9.13 -4.58
C SER A 4 -2.87 8.72 -3.67
N ALA A 5 -1.98 7.89 -4.20
CA ALA A 5 -0.71 7.51 -3.61
C ALA A 5 0.38 7.65 -4.67
N GLN A 6 1.52 8.23 -4.29
CA GLN A 6 2.63 8.48 -5.20
C GLN A 6 3.91 7.91 -4.63
N ARG A 7 4.48 6.91 -5.32
CA ARG A 7 5.72 6.25 -4.92
C ARG A 7 5.69 5.75 -3.48
N LEU A 8 4.55 5.16 -3.11
CA LEU A 8 4.29 4.62 -1.79
C LEU A 8 5.25 3.46 -1.51
N CYS A 9 5.94 3.52 -0.39
CA CYS A 9 6.80 2.44 0.09
C CYS A 9 6.35 1.99 1.48
N LYS A 10 6.41 0.68 1.72
CA LYS A 10 6.20 0.13 3.06
C LYS A 10 7.05 -1.12 3.29
N SER A 11 7.73 -1.12 4.42
CA SER A 11 8.53 -2.22 4.94
C SER A 11 8.15 -2.52 6.39
N PHE A 12 8.53 -3.71 6.84
CA PHE A 12 8.41 -4.12 8.23
C PHE A 12 9.72 -4.73 8.70
N THR A 13 10.22 -4.27 9.83
CA THR A 13 11.39 -4.86 10.48
C THR A 13 10.95 -6.03 11.37
N LEU A 14 11.45 -7.22 11.07
CA LEU A 14 11.25 -8.44 11.84
C LEU A 14 12.62 -8.88 12.39
N GLY A 15 12.90 -8.49 13.63
CA GLY A 15 14.22 -8.74 14.24
C GLY A 15 15.31 -7.96 13.49
N GLU A 16 16.27 -8.69 12.92
CA GLU A 16 17.37 -8.11 12.12
C GLU A 16 17.03 -7.97 10.63
N GLU A 17 15.94 -8.58 10.17
CA GLU A 17 15.53 -8.54 8.77
C GLU A 17 14.53 -7.41 8.51
N THR A 18 14.63 -6.78 7.34
CA THR A 18 13.63 -5.83 6.85
C THR A 18 12.95 -6.42 5.63
N LEU A 19 11.64 -6.67 5.76
CA LEU A 19 10.81 -7.14 4.67
C LEU A 19 10.16 -5.95 3.98
N SER A 20 10.52 -5.74 2.73
CA SER A 20 9.84 -4.82 1.84
C SER A 20 8.51 -5.42 1.36
N VAL A 21 7.41 -4.68 1.52
CA VAL A 21 6.04 -5.15 1.21
C VAL A 21 5.38 -4.33 0.11
N ILE A 22 5.65 -3.03 0.04
CA ILE A 22 5.23 -2.15 -1.04
C ILE A 22 6.48 -1.40 -1.51
N GLU A 23 6.78 -1.51 -2.80
CA GLU A 23 7.96 -0.93 -3.43
C GLU A 23 7.53 0.05 -4.52
N ASP A 24 7.67 1.36 -4.24
CA ASP A 24 7.46 2.45 -5.19
C ASP A 24 6.13 2.35 -5.98
N MET A 25 5.03 2.18 -5.25
CA MET A 25 3.71 2.01 -5.87
C MET A 25 2.99 3.35 -6.02
N SER A 26 2.46 3.60 -7.21
CA SER A 26 1.59 4.75 -7.46
C SER A 26 0.21 4.30 -7.92
N LEU A 27 -0.84 4.90 -7.35
CA LEU A 27 -2.24 4.61 -7.67
C LEU A 27 -3.06 5.88 -7.53
N SER A 28 -4.01 6.08 -8.43
CA SER A 28 -5.08 7.07 -8.30
C SER A 28 -6.42 6.39 -8.49
N VAL A 29 -7.39 6.74 -7.65
CA VAL A 29 -8.78 6.31 -7.77
C VAL A 29 -9.66 7.54 -7.81
N ASP A 30 -10.47 7.63 -8.85
CA ASP A 30 -11.40 8.72 -9.06
C ASP A 30 -12.74 8.47 -8.36
N HIS A 31 -13.51 9.55 -8.19
CA HIS A 31 -14.79 9.47 -7.51
C HIS A 31 -15.77 8.63 -8.34
N GLY A 32 -16.37 7.62 -7.71
CA GLY A 32 -17.34 6.72 -8.35
C GLY A 32 -16.72 5.49 -9.01
N GLU A 33 -15.39 5.34 -8.98
CA GLU A 33 -14.74 4.11 -9.44
C GLU A 33 -14.95 2.95 -8.45
N PHE A 34 -15.13 1.75 -9.01
CA PHE A 34 -15.18 0.51 -8.24
C PHE A 34 -13.97 -0.35 -8.60
N VAL A 35 -13.01 -0.44 -7.69
CA VAL A 35 -11.69 -1.07 -7.94
C VAL A 35 -11.53 -2.32 -7.08
N ALA A 36 -10.98 -3.38 -7.65
CA ALA A 36 -10.60 -4.60 -6.94
C ALA A 36 -9.07 -4.73 -6.92
N ILE A 37 -8.51 -5.04 -5.74
CA ILE A 37 -7.07 -5.30 -5.57
C ILE A 37 -6.85 -6.82 -5.53
N MET A 38 -6.06 -7.32 -6.48
CA MET A 38 -5.81 -8.75 -6.70
C MET A 38 -4.32 -9.07 -6.55
N GLY A 39 -3.98 -10.30 -6.18
CA GLY A 39 -2.59 -10.75 -6.03
C GLY A 39 -2.42 -11.93 -5.06
N THR A 40 -1.29 -12.63 -5.15
CA THR A 40 -0.95 -13.80 -4.33
C THR A 40 -0.87 -13.45 -2.83
N SER A 41 -0.98 -14.45 -1.95
CA SER A 41 -0.76 -14.22 -0.51
C SER A 41 0.63 -13.60 -0.27
N GLY A 42 0.71 -12.61 0.61
CA GLY A 42 1.96 -11.88 0.90
C GLY A 42 2.27 -10.69 -0.03
N SER A 43 1.52 -10.48 -1.12
CA SER A 43 1.80 -9.40 -2.10
C SER A 43 1.49 -7.96 -1.62
N GLY A 44 1.30 -7.72 -0.32
CA GLY A 44 1.07 -6.39 0.23
C GLY A 44 -0.35 -5.81 0.15
N LYS A 45 -1.35 -6.56 -0.34
CA LYS A 45 -2.74 -6.07 -0.49
C LYS A 45 -3.36 -5.54 0.81
N SER A 46 -3.30 -6.33 1.89
CA SER A 46 -3.85 -5.93 3.19
C SER A 46 -3.08 -4.75 3.78
N THR A 47 -1.76 -4.72 3.58
CA THR A 47 -0.92 -3.57 3.96
C THR A 47 -1.35 -2.30 3.24
N LEU A 48 -1.59 -2.37 1.93
CA LEU A 48 -2.08 -1.26 1.14
C LEU A 48 -3.45 -0.77 1.63
N MET A 49 -4.38 -1.71 1.89
CA MET A 49 -5.70 -1.39 2.43
C MET A 49 -5.63 -0.75 3.82
N HIS A 50 -4.70 -1.18 4.67
CA HIS A 50 -4.48 -0.55 5.98
C HIS A 50 -3.96 0.88 5.83
N ILE A 51 -3.07 1.14 4.86
CA ILE A 51 -2.59 2.50 4.60
C ILE A 51 -3.73 3.39 4.09
N PHE A 52 -4.50 2.93 3.10
CA PHE A 52 -5.65 3.68 2.58
C PHE A 52 -6.76 3.88 3.61
N GLY A 53 -6.92 2.93 4.54
CA GLY A 53 -7.85 3.04 5.67
C GLY A 53 -7.32 3.87 6.84
N VAL A 54 -6.14 4.50 6.72
CA VAL A 54 -5.51 5.31 7.78
C VAL A 54 -5.23 4.51 9.07
N LEU A 55 -5.07 3.19 8.93
CA LEU A 55 -4.73 2.27 10.02
C LEU A 55 -3.21 2.06 10.14
N SER A 56 -2.45 2.45 9.12
CA SER A 56 -0.99 2.38 9.08
C SER A 56 -0.42 3.53 8.26
N GLN A 57 0.78 4.00 8.62
CA GLN A 57 1.50 5.00 7.84
C GLN A 57 2.47 4.32 6.86
N PRO A 58 2.62 4.84 5.63
CA PRO A 58 3.70 4.43 4.75
C PRO A 58 5.06 4.84 5.34
N ASP A 59 6.13 4.21 4.86
CA ASP A 59 7.48 4.65 5.22
C ASP A 59 7.91 5.87 4.38
N SER A 60 7.38 5.97 3.15
CA SER A 60 7.49 7.15 2.29
C SER A 60 6.39 7.17 1.22
N GLY A 61 6.18 8.34 0.62
CA GLY A 61 5.21 8.56 -0.46
C GLY A 61 3.79 8.85 0.01
#